data_AF-A0A2G2YS85-F1
#
_entry.id   AF-A0A2G2YS85-F1
#
_cell.length_a   1.000
_cell.length_b   1.000
_cell.length_c   1.000
_cell.angle_alpha   90.00
_cell.angle_beta   90.00
_cell.angle_gamma   90.00
#
_symmetry.space_group_name_H-M   'P 1'
#
loop_
_entity.id
_entity.type
_entity.pdbx_description
1 polymer ?
#
loop_
_entity_poly.entity_id
_entity_poly.type
_entity_poly.pdbx_seq_one_letter_code
_entity_poly.pdbx_strand_id
1 'polypeptide(L)'
;MGKAEEAFSVCLSAKELLYTNDSVLIDDLTLSTLQIVFQRLDHLDIATSCYEYACGKFPNNLDLMMGLFNCYVREYSFVKQQQIAIKMYKIVGEERFLLWAVCSIQLQVLSLVPTLIFFNSFVPPPER
;
A
#
# COMPACT_ATOMS: atom_id res chain seq x y z
N MET A 1 8.98 -27.84 -5.18
CA MET A 1 8.60 -26.66 -5.99
C MET A 1 7.08 -26.54 -6.22
N GLY A 2 6.24 -27.58 -6.13
CA GLY A 2 4.81 -27.48 -6.47
C GLY A 2 3.86 -26.69 -5.53
N LYS A 3 4.10 -26.67 -4.20
CA LYS A 3 3.16 -26.05 -3.25
C LYS A 3 3.04 -24.52 -3.34
N ALA A 4 4.10 -23.85 -3.82
CA ALA A 4 4.11 -22.39 -3.94
C ALA A 4 3.30 -21.92 -5.15
N GLU A 5 3.39 -22.63 -6.28
CA GLU A 5 2.63 -22.33 -7.49
C GLU A 5 1.15 -22.66 -7.34
N GLU A 6 0.80 -23.75 -6.65
CA GLU A 6 -0.59 -24.06 -6.29
C GLU A 6 -1.18 -22.98 -5.37
N ALA A 7 -0.44 -22.52 -4.36
CA ALA A 7 -0.89 -21.42 -3.50
C ALA A 7 -1.09 -20.11 -4.30
N PHE A 8 -0.21 -19.84 -5.26
CA PHE A 8 -0.31 -18.66 -6.13
C PHE A 8 -1.53 -18.72 -7.05
N SER A 9 -1.78 -19.86 -7.70
CA SER A 9 -2.91 -20.03 -8.62
C SER A 9 -4.26 -19.94 -7.90
N VAL A 10 -4.34 -20.46 -6.67
CA VAL A 10 -5.51 -20.30 -5.80
C VAL A 10 -5.71 -18.84 -5.41
N CYS A 11 -4.65 -18.11 -5.06
CA CYS A 11 -4.74 -16.68 -4.73
C CYS A 11 -5.16 -15.83 -5.93
N LEU A 12 -4.69 -16.16 -7.14
CA LEU A 12 -5.13 -15.50 -8.38
C LEU A 12 -6.61 -15.77 -8.67
N SER A 13 -7.06 -17.02 -8.51
CA SER A 13 -8.48 -17.38 -8.67
C SER A 13 -9.35 -16.63 -7.65
N ALA A 14 -8.90 -16.52 -6.40
CA ALA A 14 -9.57 -15.73 -5.38
C ALA A 14 -9.61 -14.23 -5.74
N LYS A 15 -8.52 -13.68 -6.28
CA LYS A 15 -8.47 -12.30 -6.79
C LYS A 15 -9.47 -12.06 -7.93
N GLU A 16 -9.55 -12.95 -8.91
CA GLU A 16 -10.54 -12.82 -9.98
C GLU A 16 -11.98 -12.88 -9.44
N LEU A 17 -12.24 -13.78 -8.48
CA LEU A 17 -13.53 -13.87 -7.84
C LEU A 17 -13.90 -12.58 -7.08
N LEU A 18 -12.92 -11.92 -6.44
CA LEU A 18 -13.09 -10.62 -5.77
C LEU A 18 -13.47 -9.50 -6.76
N TYR A 19 -12.94 -9.53 -7.98
CA TYR A 19 -13.26 -8.55 -9.01
C TYR A 19 -14.60 -8.81 -9.70
N THR A 20 -15.05 -10.06 -9.75
CA THR A 20 -16.21 -10.45 -10.56
C THR A 20 -17.52 -10.53 -9.76
N ASN A 21 -17.46 -10.86 -8.47
CA ASN A 21 -18.66 -10.98 -7.65
C ASN A 21 -18.92 -9.72 -6.85
N ASP A 22 -19.98 -9.00 -7.22
CA ASP A 22 -20.36 -7.81 -6.48
C ASP A 22 -20.83 -8.10 -5.04
N SER A 23 -21.27 -9.33 -4.80
CA SER A 23 -21.84 -9.84 -3.54
C SER A 23 -20.82 -10.45 -2.57
N VAL A 24 -19.58 -10.73 -2.99
CA VAL A 24 -18.56 -11.25 -2.07
C VAL A 24 -18.11 -10.09 -1.21
N LEU A 25 -18.45 -10.18 0.08
CA LEU A 25 -17.95 -9.29 1.10
C LEU A 25 -16.43 -9.44 1.13
N ILE A 26 -15.73 -8.42 0.67
CA ILE A 26 -14.27 -8.40 0.76
C ILE A 26 -13.93 -8.16 2.23
N ASP A 27 -13.60 -9.24 2.94
CA ASP A 27 -13.27 -9.20 4.36
C ASP A 27 -11.75 -9.11 4.59
N ASP A 28 -11.38 -8.45 5.68
CA ASP A 28 -9.99 -8.19 6.06
C ASP A 28 -9.18 -9.48 6.24
N LEU A 29 -9.83 -10.57 6.69
CA LEU A 29 -9.18 -11.87 6.85
C LEU A 29 -8.74 -12.48 5.51
N THR A 30 -9.58 -12.37 4.47
CA THR A 30 -9.21 -12.84 3.13
C THR A 30 -8.06 -12.02 2.56
N LEU A 31 -8.10 -10.69 2.69
CA LEU A 31 -7.05 -9.81 2.16
C LEU A 31 -5.73 -9.94 2.91
N SER A 32 -5.75 -10.08 4.24
CA SER A 32 -4.54 -10.31 5.05
C SER A 32 -3.90 -11.67 4.72
N THR A 33 -4.72 -12.70 4.47
CA THR A 33 -4.23 -14.02 4.02
C THR A 33 -3.57 -13.92 2.64
N LEU A 34 -4.22 -13.25 1.68
CA LEU A 34 -3.66 -13.00 0.35
C LEU A 34 -2.34 -12.23 0.45
N GLN A 35 -2.27 -11.21 1.29
CA GLN A 35 -1.06 -10.42 1.52
C GLN A 35 0.11 -11.28 2.02
N ILE A 36 -0.12 -12.21 2.95
CA ILE A 36 0.92 -13.12 3.47
C ILE A 36 1.44 -14.04 2.36
N VAL A 37 0.53 -14.61 1.55
CA VAL A 37 0.92 -15.51 0.45
C VAL A 37 1.70 -14.75 -0.61
N PHE A 38 1.21 -13.58 -1.04
CA PHE A 38 1.89 -12.75 -2.04
C PHE A 38 3.24 -12.22 -1.55
N GLN A 39 3.37 -11.86 -0.26
CA GLN A 39 4.66 -11.50 0.32
C GLN A 39 5.67 -12.66 0.25
N ARG A 40 5.23 -13.90 0.51
CA ARG A 40 6.10 -15.08 0.44
C ARG A 40 6.53 -15.43 -0.98
N LEU A 41 5.81 -14.92 -1.98
CA LEU A 41 6.06 -15.14 -3.39
C LEU A 41 6.70 -13.91 -4.07
N ASP A 42 7.08 -12.89 -3.30
CA ASP A 42 7.68 -11.63 -3.78
C ASP A 42 6.79 -10.82 -4.75
N HIS A 43 5.46 -11.01 -4.66
CA HIS A 43 4.44 -10.36 -5.50
C HIS A 43 3.58 -9.36 -4.70
N LEU A 44 4.24 -8.48 -3.94
CA LEU A 44 3.57 -7.52 -3.06
C LEU A 44 2.64 -6.54 -3.80
N ASP A 45 2.97 -6.24 -5.06
CA ASP A 45 2.18 -5.42 -5.99
C ASP A 45 0.75 -5.94 -6.18
N ILE A 46 0.60 -7.28 -6.27
CA ILE A 46 -0.70 -7.92 -6.44
C ILE A 46 -1.56 -7.74 -5.19
N ALA A 47 -0.98 -7.87 -3.99
CA ALA A 47 -1.69 -7.64 -2.74
C ALA A 47 -2.21 -6.20 -2.63
N THR A 48 -1.37 -5.22 -2.96
CA THR A 48 -1.74 -3.80 -2.95
C THR A 48 -2.89 -3.52 -3.93
N SER A 49 -2.86 -4.09 -5.14
CA SER A 49 -3.95 -3.96 -6.11
C SER A 49 -5.30 -4.49 -5.61
N CYS A 50 -5.29 -5.55 -4.78
CA CYS A 50 -6.51 -6.09 -4.18
C CYS A 50 -7.09 -5.13 -3.14
N TYR A 51 -6.24 -4.55 -2.28
CA TYR A 51 -6.67 -3.55 -1.30
C TYR A 51 -7.11 -2.23 -1.95
N GLU A 52 -6.45 -1.76 -3.01
CA GLU A 52 -6.85 -0.57 -3.76
C GLU A 52 -8.26 -0.73 -4.34
N TYR A 53 -8.56 -1.90 -4.92
CA TYR A 53 -9.90 -2.22 -5.43
C TYR A 53 -10.94 -2.27 -4.31
N ALA A 54 -10.63 -2.97 -3.21
CA ALA A 54 -11.53 -3.10 -2.07
C ALA A 54 -11.85 -1.73 -1.44
N CYS A 55 -10.84 -0.86 -1.29
CA CYS A 55 -11.02 0.52 -0.83
C CYS A 55 -11.76 1.40 -1.84
N GLY A 56 -11.66 1.12 -3.15
CA GLY A 56 -12.44 1.80 -4.18
C GLY A 56 -13.92 1.46 -4.08
N LYS A 57 -14.25 0.19 -3.81
CA LYS A 57 -15.61 -0.30 -3.67
C LYS A 57 -16.26 0.08 -2.33
N PHE A 58 -15.48 0.07 -1.25
CA PHE A 58 -15.92 0.43 0.10
C PHE A 58 -15.09 1.59 0.66
N PRO A 59 -15.31 2.83 0.18
CA PRO A 59 -14.43 3.97 0.45
C PRO A 59 -14.42 4.47 1.91
N ASN A 60 -15.34 3.99 2.74
CA ASN A 60 -15.47 4.35 4.16
C ASN A 60 -15.13 3.20 5.13
N ASN A 61 -14.66 2.06 4.62
CA ASN A 61 -14.27 0.93 5.47
C ASN A 61 -12.84 1.13 5.99
N LEU A 62 -12.71 1.40 7.29
CA LEU A 62 -11.43 1.70 7.93
C LEU A 62 -10.48 0.50 7.97
N ASP A 63 -11.00 -0.71 8.15
CA ASP A 63 -10.16 -1.91 8.23
C ASP A 63 -9.44 -2.14 6.89
N LEU A 64 -10.15 -1.96 5.78
CA LEU A 64 -9.56 -2.00 4.43
C LEU A 64 -8.53 -0.90 4.21
N MET A 65 -8.79 0.31 4.70
CA MET A 65 -7.83 1.43 4.58
C MET A 65 -6.56 1.20 5.40
N MET A 66 -6.70 0.60 6.59
CA MET A 66 -5.59 0.21 7.44
C MET A 66 -4.73 -0.86 6.77
N GLY A 67 -5.35 -1.88 6.18
CA GLY A 67 -4.65 -2.89 5.38
C GLY A 67 -3.93 -2.30 4.17
N LEU A 68 -4.58 -1.38 3.45
CA LEU A 68 -3.98 -0.67 2.32
C LEU A 68 -2.78 0.20 2.72
N PHE A 69 -2.87 0.89 3.86
CA PHE A 69 -1.73 1.63 4.43
C PHE A 69 -0.55 0.70 4.70
N ASN A 70 -0.78 -0.47 5.29
CA ASN A 70 0.27 -1.46 5.55
C ASN A 70 0.91 -1.99 4.25
N CYS A 71 0.13 -2.17 3.18
CA CYS A 71 0.65 -2.47 1.85
C CYS A 71 1.60 -1.36 1.36
N TYR A 72 1.18 -0.10 1.42
CA TYR A 72 2.03 1.02 1.01
C TYR A 72 3.29 1.20 1.86
N VAL A 73 3.25 0.84 3.15
CA VAL A 73 4.43 0.79 4.03
C VAL A 73 5.45 -0.22 3.52
N ARG A 74 5.02 -1.43 3.14
CA ARG A 74 5.90 -2.48 2.62
C ARG A 74 6.51 -2.13 1.26
N GLU A 75 5.77 -1.40 0.43
CA GLU A 75 6.24 -0.92 -0.89
C GLU A 75 7.04 0.39 -0.83
N TYR A 76 7.22 0.98 0.36
CA TYR A 76 7.83 2.31 0.53
C TYR A 76 7.15 3.42 -0.27
N SER A 77 5.84 3.28 -0.55
CA SER A 77 5.04 4.25 -1.29
C SER A 77 4.60 5.40 -0.37
N PHE A 78 5.54 6.22 0.07
CA PHE A 78 5.32 7.20 1.14
C PHE A 78 4.27 8.29 0.79
N VAL A 79 4.14 8.64 -0.49
CA VAL A 79 3.08 9.57 -0.95
C VAL A 79 1.71 8.94 -0.78
N LYS A 80 1.56 7.67 -1.17
CA LYS A 80 0.29 6.94 -1.02
C LYS A 80 -0.04 6.67 0.46
N GLN A 81 0.96 6.39 1.29
CA GLN A 81 0.82 6.28 2.76
C GLN A 81 0.24 7.57 3.36
N GLN A 82 0.77 8.73 2.98
CA GLN A 82 0.26 10.03 3.42
C GLN A 82 -1.20 10.22 2.97
N GLN A 83 -1.52 9.98 1.70
CA GLN A 83 -2.86 10.19 1.15
C GLN A 83 -3.92 9.37 1.89
N ILE A 84 -3.66 8.07 2.10
CA ILE A 84 -4.61 7.19 2.78
C ILE A 84 -4.75 7.55 4.28
N ALA A 85 -3.65 7.94 4.94
CA ALA A 85 -3.67 8.38 6.34
C ALA A 85 -4.51 9.66 6.54
N ILE A 86 -4.35 10.65 5.65
CA ILE A 86 -5.19 11.86 5.66
C ILE A 86 -6.65 11.52 5.37
N LYS A 87 -6.93 10.57 4.47
CA LYS A 87 -8.29 10.11 4.19
C LYS A 87 -8.94 9.47 5.42
N MET A 88 -8.22 8.59 6.13
CA MET A 88 -8.68 8.00 7.40
C MET A 88 -8.93 9.05 8.47
N TYR A 89 -8.03 10.03 8.62
CA TYR A 89 -8.20 11.16 9.54
C TYR A 89 -9.47 11.95 9.25
N LYS A 90 -9.77 12.23 7.97
CA LYS A 90 -11.00 12.97 7.59
C LYS A 90 -12.30 12.20 7.91
N ILE A 91 -12.26 10.86 7.95
CA ILE A 91 -13.43 10.03 8.23
C ILE A 91 -13.68 9.92 9.74
N VAL A 92 -12.63 9.63 10.52
CA VAL A 92 -12.77 9.31 11.96
C VAL A 92 -12.47 10.50 12.86
N GLY A 93 -11.59 11.41 12.42
CA GLY A 93 -11.10 12.52 13.23
C GLY A 93 -10.06 12.16 14.29
N GLU A 94 -9.57 10.92 14.31
CA GLU A 94 -8.58 10.48 15.30
C GLU A 94 -7.15 10.94 14.99
N GLU A 95 -6.49 11.55 15.98
CA GLU A 95 -5.15 12.13 15.84
C GLU A 95 -4.07 11.12 15.42
N ARG A 96 -4.24 9.83 15.74
CA ARG A 96 -3.29 8.77 15.33
C ARG A 96 -3.07 8.72 13.82
N PHE A 97 -4.12 8.94 13.02
CA PHE A 97 -4.03 8.93 11.56
C PHE A 97 -3.30 10.16 11.02
N LEU A 98 -3.44 11.30 11.72
CA LEU A 98 -2.69 12.50 11.40
C LEU A 98 -1.20 12.29 11.65
N LEU A 99 -0.83 11.66 12.78
CA LEU A 99 0.56 11.29 13.06
C LEU A 99 1.13 10.36 11.98
N TRP A 100 0.36 9.39 11.50
CA TRP A 100 0.79 8.52 10.41
C TRP A 100 1.07 9.30 9.11
N ALA A 101 0.24 10.31 8.79
CA ALA A 101 0.49 11.18 7.65
C ALA A 101 1.77 12.01 7.83
N VAL A 102 2.01 12.56 9.02
CA VAL A 102 3.24 13.31 9.34
C VAL A 102 4.47 12.43 9.22
N CYS A 103 4.44 11.22 9.79
CA CYS A 103 5.52 10.25 9.65
C CYS A 103 5.78 9.90 8.17
N SER A 104 4.72 9.71 7.37
CA SER A 104 4.84 9.43 5.94
C SER A 104 5.51 10.59 5.19
N ILE A 105 5.19 11.85 5.51
CA ILE A 105 5.83 13.03 4.92
C ILE A 105 7.31 13.09 5.29
N GLN A 106 7.65 12.83 6.55
CA GLN A 106 9.05 12.79 7.00
C GLN A 106 9.86 11.75 6.22
N LEU A 107 9.28 10.58 5.96
CA LEU A 107 9.90 9.53 5.15
C LEU A 107 10.07 9.93 3.68
N GLN A 108 9.12 10.67 3.08
CA GLN A 108 9.27 11.23 1.73
C GLN A 108 10.48 12.16 1.64
N VAL A 109 10.66 13.04 2.62
CA VAL A 109 11.79 13.98 2.63
C VAL A 109 13.10 13.22 2.80
N LEU A 110 13.16 12.27 3.74
CA LEU A 110 14.37 11.47 4.00
C LEU A 110 14.79 10.61 2.80
N SER A 111 13.84 10.07 2.03
CA SER A 111 14.17 9.29 0.83
C SER A 111 14.68 10.18 -0.32
N LEU A 112 14.34 11.46 -0.33
CA LEU A 112 14.80 12.43 -1.33
C LEU A 112 16.15 13.08 -0.98
N VAL A 113 16.53 13.16 0.30
CA VAL A 113 17.79 13.79 0.74
C VAL A 113 19.04 13.15 0.11
N PRO A 114 19.21 11.80 0.07
CA PRO A 114 20.32 11.17 -0.63
C PRO A 114 20.32 11.50 -2.14
N THR A 115 19.14 11.52 -2.76
CA THR A 115 18.96 11.83 -4.17
C THR A 115 19.30 13.29 -4.49
N LEU A 116 18.95 14.24 -3.62
CA LEU A 116 19.29 15.65 -3.74
C LEU A 116 20.79 15.91 -3.54
N ILE A 117 21.45 15.18 -2.64
CA ILE A 117 22.92 15.22 -2.49
C ILE A 117 23.58 14.69 -3.77
N PHE A 118 23.10 13.55 -4.29
CA PHE A 118 23.61 12.98 -5.54
C PHE A 118 23.40 13.93 -6.74
N PHE A 119 22.22 14.55 -6.83
CA PHE A 119 21.92 15.53 -7.87
C PHE A 119 22.79 16.79 -7.75
N ASN A 120 22.97 17.34 -6.54
CA ASN A 120 23.89 18.47 -6.32
C ASN A 120 25.36 18.11 -6.60
N SER A 121 25.75 16.85 -6.44
CA SER A 121 27.09 16.37 -6.82
C SER A 121 27.31 16.34 -8.34
N PHE A 122 26.23 16.33 -9.12
CA PHE A 122 26.24 16.27 -10.59
C PHE A 122 25.93 17.62 -11.27
N VAL A 123 25.49 18.64 -10.53
CA VAL A 123 25.28 19.99 -11.06
C VAL A 123 26.62 20.73 -11.08
N PRO A 124 27.18 21.07 -12.26
CA PRO A 124 28.42 21.83 -12.31
C PRO A 124 28.19 23.23 -11.68
N PRO A 125 29.17 23.74 -10.92
CA PRO A 125 29.05 25.07 -10.33
C PRO A 125 28.89 26.12 -11.43
N PRO A 126 28.13 27.21 -11.18
CA PRO A 126 27.97 28.27 -12.17
C PRO A 126 29.34 28.88 -12.49
N GLU A 127 29.69 28.88 -13.77
CA GLU A 127 30.90 29.53 -14.29
C GLU A 127 30.84 31.02 -13.93
N ARG A 128 31.86 31.50 -13.21
CA ARG A 128 32.06 32.92 -12.88
C ARG A 128 32.93 33.59 -13.92
#